data_AF-A0A9P5SVY7-F1
#
_entry.id   AF-A0A9P5SVY7-F1
#
_cell.length_a   1.000
_cell.length_b   1.000
_cell.length_c   1.000
_cell.angle_alpha   90.00
_cell.angle_beta   90.00
_cell.angle_gamma   90.00
#
_symmetry.space_group_name_H-M   'P 1'
#
loop_
_entity.id
_entity.type
_entity.pdbx_description
1 polymer ?
#
loop_
_entity_poly.entity_id
_entity_poly.type
_entity_poly.pdbx_seq_one_letter_code
_entity_poly.pdbx_strand_id
1 'polypeptide(L)'
;MKRFQGTTSSWLLRQAEYVGENTVRQAVWEMDAITSGKELVLESFEVASPFQVLPPKSAPICFDRAVIGLGSQCGLGYCAANTPIEVYKAYRDQIQDYYMSTTSKWNEFANHEKRLHKSSAFSPMKCIDSARYYNFRHPTSGIEAGGEPQFRQGVREPDTSDPSAPPLNSSPVVAIIERRGTRSVINLDELIEQVVAKGFRLKVMTYDQGCGIPQVAYMMRDVNILVSPHGNALGGSLWMPDKPLPLVVSIDTTKYHESWFMSTTTVLAQRMIVHRCGPKHSNSLPAESTCPYVLDLDLARKYLKQLDWTLDQNTAEEDLQALTGPEYPIELFDKYGGEKLHPFLASYWKNLSRYVDTDRLMKLLEQVRKENTQDVGRSYLQVCEEGRCCGPICEAVMSRNVVGPLSAYGQQTDAVNWGEHKSGGPDEQGGYDWVKKHPGQGLKSWDA
;
A
#
# COMPACT_ATOMS: atom_id res chain seq x y z
N MET A 1 -8.35 17.03 -12.35
CA MET A 1 -8.73 17.80 -13.57
C MET A 1 -10.03 17.33 -14.22
N LYS A 2 -10.17 16.05 -14.61
CA LYS A 2 -11.40 15.53 -15.25
C LYS A 2 -12.69 15.87 -14.49
N ARG A 3 -12.71 15.64 -13.16
CA ARG A 3 -13.83 16.00 -12.27
C ARG A 3 -14.26 17.47 -12.37
N PHE A 4 -13.30 18.37 -12.57
CA PHE A 4 -13.53 19.81 -12.64
C PHE A 4 -13.62 20.31 -14.09
N GLN A 5 -13.91 19.41 -15.04
CA GLN A 5 -14.04 19.72 -16.46
C GLN A 5 -12.78 20.40 -17.02
N GLY A 6 -11.61 19.97 -16.53
CA GLY A 6 -10.32 20.48 -17.00
C GLY A 6 -10.17 20.32 -18.51
N THR A 7 -9.85 21.42 -19.17
CA THR A 7 -9.66 21.49 -20.64
C THR A 7 -8.17 21.42 -20.97
N THR A 8 -7.83 21.51 -22.25
CA THR A 8 -6.43 21.66 -22.70
C THR A 8 -5.78 22.96 -22.21
N SER A 9 -6.57 23.94 -21.77
CA SER A 9 -6.09 25.19 -21.15
C SER A 9 -6.00 25.13 -19.63
N SER A 10 -6.39 24.01 -19.01
CA SER A 10 -6.33 23.83 -17.56
C SER A 10 -4.92 23.45 -17.11
N TRP A 11 -4.60 23.84 -15.88
CA TRP A 11 -3.30 23.62 -15.27
C TRP A 11 -3.46 22.93 -13.93
N LEU A 12 -2.63 21.94 -13.68
CA LEU A 12 -2.40 21.37 -12.35
C LEU A 12 -1.13 22.01 -11.80
N LEU A 13 -1.15 22.45 -10.55
CA LEU A 13 0.06 22.93 -9.87
C LEU A 13 0.43 21.91 -8.80
N ARG A 14 1.64 21.36 -8.89
CA ARG A 14 2.23 20.59 -7.82
C ARG A 14 3.06 21.53 -6.95
N GLN A 15 2.51 21.90 -5.81
CA GLN A 15 3.29 22.66 -4.84
C GLN A 15 4.32 21.72 -4.21
N ALA A 16 5.59 22.12 -4.17
CA ALA A 16 6.63 21.40 -3.44
C ALA A 16 6.26 21.33 -1.95
N GLU A 17 6.39 20.14 -1.36
CA GLU A 17 5.81 19.80 -0.07
C GLU A 17 6.66 20.21 1.14
N TYR A 18 5.96 20.43 2.25
CA TYR A 18 6.33 20.36 3.68
C TYR A 18 7.74 20.82 4.12
N VAL A 19 7.77 21.94 4.84
CA VAL A 19 8.94 22.51 5.52
C VAL A 19 9.66 21.44 6.35
N GLY A 20 10.90 21.11 5.99
CA GLY A 20 11.82 20.31 6.83
C GLY A 20 12.24 18.95 6.26
N GLU A 21 11.58 18.41 5.24
CA GLU A 21 12.11 17.26 4.51
C GLU A 21 12.95 17.73 3.31
N ASN A 22 14.25 17.99 3.53
CA ASN A 22 15.27 17.99 2.45
C ASN A 22 15.40 16.61 1.75
N THR A 23 14.50 15.68 2.03
CA THR A 23 14.53 14.40 1.35
C THR A 23 14.09 14.65 -0.07
N VAL A 24 15.03 14.37 -0.97
CA VAL A 24 14.86 14.15 -2.40
C VAL A 24 13.85 13.01 -2.62
N ARG A 25 12.61 13.14 -2.12
CA ARG A 25 11.47 12.32 -2.54
C ARG A 25 10.98 12.82 -3.90
N GLN A 26 11.95 12.96 -4.80
CA GLN A 26 11.75 13.29 -6.20
C GLN A 26 11.42 11.99 -6.91
N ALA A 27 10.32 11.35 -6.50
CA ALA A 27 9.68 10.44 -7.43
C ALA A 27 9.27 11.33 -8.60
N VAL A 28 9.80 11.05 -9.78
CA VAL A 28 9.34 11.65 -11.03
C VAL A 28 8.05 10.91 -11.38
N TRP A 29 6.92 11.62 -11.35
CA TRP A 29 5.61 10.99 -11.61
C TRP A 29 5.30 11.21 -13.08
N GLU A 30 5.26 10.14 -13.85
CA GLU A 30 4.75 10.18 -15.21
C GLU A 30 3.24 10.42 -15.17
N MET A 31 2.77 11.44 -15.89
CA MET A 31 1.38 11.87 -15.89
C MET A 31 0.75 11.81 -17.29
N ASP A 32 1.36 11.07 -18.23
CA ASP A 32 0.92 11.00 -19.64
C ASP A 32 -0.49 10.45 -19.85
N ALA A 33 -1.00 9.70 -18.87
CA ALA A 33 -2.40 9.27 -18.85
C ALA A 33 -3.39 10.44 -18.73
N ILE A 34 -2.94 11.61 -18.27
CA ILE A 34 -3.72 12.85 -18.25
C ILE A 34 -3.58 13.54 -19.61
N THR A 35 -4.58 13.36 -20.46
CA THR A 35 -4.54 13.80 -21.85
C THR A 35 -4.98 15.26 -22.07
N SER A 36 -5.41 15.97 -21.02
CA SER A 36 -5.85 17.37 -21.14
C SER A 36 -5.19 18.26 -20.10
N GLY A 37 -4.71 19.42 -20.56
CA GLY A 37 -4.12 20.45 -19.72
C GLY A 37 -2.60 20.34 -19.67
N LYS A 38 -2.02 20.91 -18.61
CA LYS A 38 -0.60 20.81 -18.27
C LYS A 38 -0.41 20.74 -16.76
N GLU A 39 0.71 20.19 -16.31
CA GLU A 39 1.17 20.31 -14.93
C GLU A 39 2.32 21.30 -14.85
N LEU A 40 2.18 22.29 -13.97
CA LEU A 40 3.28 23.13 -13.53
C LEU A 40 4.01 22.41 -12.40
N VAL A 41 5.26 22.08 -12.69
CA VAL A 41 6.22 21.59 -11.70
C VAL A 41 7.19 22.72 -11.37
N LEU A 42 7.74 22.72 -10.16
CA LEU A 42 8.58 23.83 -9.70
C LEU A 42 10.06 23.57 -9.98
N GLU A 43 10.43 22.30 -10.13
CA GLU A 43 11.83 21.91 -10.31
C GLU A 43 12.06 21.13 -11.61
N SER A 44 13.23 21.35 -12.23
CA SER A 44 13.53 20.78 -13.55
C SER A 44 13.56 19.26 -13.59
N PHE A 45 13.93 18.61 -12.49
CA PHE A 45 13.95 17.16 -12.39
C PHE A 45 12.53 16.55 -12.31
N GLU A 46 11.49 17.35 -12.01
CA GLU A 46 10.10 16.87 -11.94
C GLU A 46 9.43 16.78 -13.32
N VAL A 47 10.08 17.30 -14.37
CA VAL A 47 9.59 17.21 -15.75
C VAL A 47 9.83 15.79 -16.28
N ALA A 48 8.87 14.90 -16.04
CA ALA A 48 8.89 13.50 -16.50
C ALA A 48 8.39 13.33 -17.93
N SER A 49 7.44 14.18 -18.32
CA SER A 49 6.54 13.97 -19.45
C SER A 49 6.24 15.30 -20.16
N PRO A 50 5.81 15.29 -21.44
CA PRO A 50 5.37 16.49 -22.14
C PRO A 50 4.21 17.24 -21.45
N PHE A 51 3.45 16.54 -20.60
CA PHE A 51 2.38 17.13 -19.79
C PHE A 51 2.92 18.07 -18.70
N GLN A 52 4.14 17.82 -18.20
CA GLN A 52 4.80 18.63 -17.17
C GLN A 52 5.66 19.72 -17.78
N VAL A 53 5.54 20.93 -17.26
CA VAL A 53 6.32 22.08 -17.72
C VAL A 53 6.76 22.94 -16.54
N LEU A 54 7.92 23.58 -16.70
CA LEU A 54 8.38 24.59 -15.76
C LEU A 54 7.63 25.92 -15.96
N PRO A 55 7.45 26.70 -14.90
CA PRO A 55 6.95 28.06 -15.04
C PRO A 55 7.90 28.89 -15.92
N PRO A 56 7.38 29.78 -16.77
CA PRO A 56 8.22 30.66 -17.59
C PRO A 56 9.02 31.60 -16.69
N LYS A 57 10.33 31.71 -16.94
CA LYS A 57 11.23 32.54 -16.12
C LYS A 57 11.00 34.04 -16.26
N SER A 58 10.41 34.47 -17.38
CA SER A 58 10.34 35.88 -17.78
C SER A 58 8.97 36.51 -17.64
N ALA A 59 7.94 35.77 -17.22
CA ALA A 59 6.58 36.29 -17.10
C ALA A 59 5.82 35.58 -15.98
N PRO A 60 4.98 36.30 -15.21
CA PRO A 60 4.08 35.65 -14.26
C PRO A 60 3.03 34.82 -15.01
N ILE A 61 2.61 33.70 -14.41
CA ILE A 61 1.43 32.96 -14.86
C ILE A 61 0.21 33.53 -14.14
N CYS A 62 -0.80 33.97 -14.89
CA CYS A 62 -2.08 34.39 -14.34
C CYS A 62 -3.13 33.33 -14.68
N PHE A 63 -3.88 32.88 -13.66
CA PHE A 63 -5.00 31.95 -13.84
C PHE A 63 -6.31 32.71 -13.80
N ASP A 64 -7.13 32.59 -14.85
CA ASP A 64 -8.50 33.15 -14.90
C ASP A 64 -9.37 32.56 -13.78
N ARG A 65 -9.20 31.25 -13.54
CA ARG A 65 -9.87 30.50 -12.49
C ARG A 65 -8.88 29.54 -11.86
N ALA A 66 -8.86 29.51 -10.53
CA ALA A 66 -8.08 28.56 -9.76
C ALA A 66 -8.98 27.88 -8.73
N VAL A 67 -8.90 26.55 -8.68
CA VAL A 67 -9.48 25.77 -7.60
C VAL A 67 -8.36 25.58 -6.57
N ILE A 68 -8.30 26.46 -5.58
CA ILE A 68 -7.29 26.45 -4.52
C ILE A 68 -7.92 25.85 -3.26
N GLY A 69 -7.29 24.85 -2.67
CA GLY A 69 -7.61 24.43 -1.30
C GLY A 69 -9.05 23.97 -1.08
N LEU A 70 -9.59 23.10 -1.95
CA LEU A 70 -10.74 22.31 -1.53
C LEU A 70 -10.26 21.45 -0.36
N GLY A 71 -10.75 21.73 0.86
CA GLY A 71 -10.20 21.27 2.14
C GLY A 71 -9.51 19.92 2.07
N SER A 72 -8.28 19.83 2.60
CA SER A 72 -7.36 18.70 2.44
C SER A 72 -8.11 17.36 2.37
N GLN A 73 -8.18 16.79 1.17
CA GLN A 73 -8.79 15.49 0.94
C GLN A 73 -7.70 14.45 0.92
N CYS A 74 -7.71 13.58 1.91
CA CYS A 74 -6.85 12.42 1.89
C CYS A 74 -7.47 11.32 2.76
N GLY A 75 -6.92 10.10 2.62
CA GLY A 75 -7.30 9.01 3.50
C GLY A 75 -6.99 9.31 4.98
N LEU A 76 -6.18 10.29 5.33
CA LEU A 76 -5.64 10.42 6.67
C LEU A 76 -6.57 11.18 7.62
N GLY A 77 -6.52 10.85 8.91
CA GLY A 77 -7.42 11.42 9.92
C GLY A 77 -7.25 12.93 10.13
N TYR A 78 -6.13 13.51 9.71
CA TYR A 78 -5.89 14.96 9.76
C TYR A 78 -6.49 15.72 8.57
N CYS A 79 -7.02 15.01 7.56
CA CYS A 79 -7.65 15.63 6.42
C CYS A 79 -9.11 16.01 6.71
N ALA A 80 -9.52 17.20 6.26
CA ALA A 80 -10.85 17.75 6.50
C ALA A 80 -11.97 16.87 5.93
N ALA A 81 -11.69 16.14 4.84
CA ALA A 81 -12.63 15.21 4.23
C ALA A 81 -11.91 13.97 3.67
N ASN A 82 -12.67 12.89 3.54
CA ASN A 82 -12.24 11.73 2.78
C ASN A 82 -12.20 12.05 1.28
N THR A 83 -11.21 11.48 0.59
CA THR A 83 -11.26 11.39 -0.88
C THR A 83 -12.36 10.39 -1.26
N PRO A 84 -13.36 10.75 -2.08
CA PRO A 84 -14.44 9.84 -2.46
C PRO A 84 -13.91 8.61 -3.21
N ILE A 85 -14.57 7.46 -3.05
CA ILE A 85 -14.17 6.21 -3.71
C ILE A 85 -14.14 6.35 -5.23
N GLU A 86 -15.06 7.13 -5.81
CA GLU A 86 -15.15 7.39 -7.25
C GLU A 86 -13.91 8.11 -7.79
N VAL A 87 -13.24 8.93 -6.97
CA VAL A 87 -12.01 9.60 -7.38
C VAL A 87 -10.88 8.59 -7.53
N TYR A 88 -10.74 7.68 -6.56
CA TYR A 88 -9.75 6.61 -6.65
C TYR A 88 -10.04 5.66 -7.81
N LYS A 89 -11.29 5.24 -7.98
CA LYS A 89 -11.70 4.37 -9.09
C LYS A 89 -11.47 5.05 -10.44
N ALA A 90 -11.89 6.30 -10.60
CA ALA A 90 -11.67 7.04 -11.84
C ALA A 90 -10.18 7.17 -12.18
N TYR A 91 -9.33 7.39 -11.18
CA TYR A 91 -7.89 7.40 -11.40
C TYR A 91 -7.34 6.03 -11.76
N ARG A 92 -7.79 4.98 -11.06
CA ARG A 92 -7.41 3.59 -11.35
C ARG A 92 -7.76 3.22 -12.79
N ASP A 93 -9.02 3.40 -13.15
CA ASP A 93 -9.58 3.04 -14.45
C ASP A 93 -8.91 3.86 -15.55
N GLN A 94 -8.62 5.15 -15.34
CA GLN A 94 -7.90 5.97 -16.31
C GLN A 94 -6.49 5.44 -16.63
N ILE A 95 -5.70 5.07 -15.61
CA ILE A 95 -4.37 4.48 -15.86
C ILE A 95 -4.50 3.10 -16.52
N GLN A 96 -5.48 2.29 -16.10
CA GLN A 96 -5.71 0.98 -16.71
C GLN A 96 -6.12 1.10 -18.18
N ASP A 97 -7.05 1.99 -18.51
CA ASP A 97 -7.50 2.23 -19.88
C ASP A 97 -6.39 2.80 -20.77
N TYR A 98 -5.56 3.68 -20.22
CA TYR A 98 -4.48 4.31 -20.98
C TYR A 98 -3.38 3.30 -21.32
N TYR A 99 -2.82 2.61 -20.31
CA TYR A 99 -1.65 1.75 -20.51
C TYR A 99 -1.99 0.28 -20.81
N MET A 100 -3.17 -0.19 -20.42
CA MET A 100 -3.46 -1.61 -20.30
C MET A 100 -4.82 -2.04 -20.86
N SER A 101 -5.53 -1.18 -21.60
CA SER A 101 -6.81 -1.58 -22.20
C SER A 101 -6.70 -2.73 -23.20
N THR A 102 -5.50 -2.94 -23.77
CA THR A 102 -5.18 -4.10 -24.61
C THR A 102 -3.75 -4.56 -24.35
N THR A 103 -3.48 -5.83 -24.65
CA THR A 103 -2.11 -6.39 -24.65
C THR A 103 -1.18 -5.59 -25.58
N SER A 104 -1.71 -5.09 -26.72
CA SER A 104 -0.93 -4.28 -27.66
C SER A 104 -0.48 -2.95 -27.05
N LYS A 105 -1.38 -2.23 -26.35
CA LYS A 105 -1.03 -0.94 -25.72
C LYS A 105 0.06 -1.12 -24.67
N TRP A 106 -0.08 -2.15 -23.83
CA TRP A 106 0.94 -2.45 -22.85
C TRP A 106 2.30 -2.76 -23.51
N ASN A 107 2.30 -3.59 -24.57
CA ASN A 107 3.52 -3.93 -25.26
C ASN A 107 4.17 -2.71 -25.94
N GLU A 108 3.38 -1.80 -26.49
CA GLU A 108 3.87 -0.53 -27.05
C GLU A 108 4.56 0.31 -25.98
N PHE A 109 3.88 0.54 -24.84
CA PHE A 109 4.43 1.25 -23.69
C PHE A 109 5.72 0.59 -23.18
N ALA A 110 5.69 -0.72 -22.90
CA ALA A 110 6.85 -1.45 -22.39
C ALA A 110 8.05 -1.41 -23.36
N ASN A 111 7.80 -1.42 -24.67
CA ASN A 111 8.85 -1.28 -25.68
C ASN A 111 9.36 0.17 -25.79
N HIS A 112 8.49 1.17 -25.60
CA HIS A 112 8.89 2.57 -25.50
C HIS A 112 9.84 2.78 -24.30
N GLU A 113 9.43 2.34 -23.12
CA GLU A 113 10.22 2.40 -21.88
C GLU A 113 11.60 1.74 -22.01
N LYS A 114 11.64 0.54 -22.60
CA LYS A 114 12.90 -0.17 -22.86
C LYS A 114 13.83 0.60 -23.80
N ARG A 115 13.27 1.31 -24.79
CA ARG A 115 14.06 2.12 -25.74
C ARG A 115 14.59 3.38 -25.06
N LEU A 116 13.75 4.09 -24.31
CA LEU A 116 14.14 5.29 -23.57
C LEU A 116 15.25 5.01 -22.56
N HIS A 117 15.16 3.88 -21.85
CA HIS A 117 16.07 3.54 -20.76
C HIS A 117 17.14 2.50 -21.13
N LYS A 118 17.39 2.25 -22.42
CA LYS A 118 18.35 1.22 -22.88
C LYS A 118 19.76 1.37 -22.28
N SER A 119 20.19 2.60 -22.02
CA SER A 119 21.50 2.93 -21.44
C SER A 119 21.45 3.33 -19.96
N SER A 120 20.26 3.37 -19.36
CA SER A 120 20.10 3.86 -17.99
C SER A 120 20.27 2.74 -16.98
N ALA A 121 21.04 2.99 -15.92
CA ALA A 121 21.06 2.13 -14.74
C ALA A 121 19.69 2.08 -14.04
N PHE A 122 18.81 3.03 -14.33
CA PHE A 122 17.44 3.10 -13.85
C PHE A 122 16.46 2.91 -15.01
N SER A 123 15.71 1.81 -15.01
CA SER A 123 14.60 1.60 -15.95
C SER A 123 13.38 1.19 -15.13
N PRO A 124 12.23 1.87 -15.29
CA PRO A 124 11.00 1.50 -14.60
C PRO A 124 10.58 0.05 -14.87
N MET A 125 11.01 -0.55 -15.98
CA MET A 125 10.75 -1.96 -16.30
C MET A 125 11.53 -2.95 -15.44
N LYS A 126 12.57 -2.51 -14.71
CA LYS A 126 13.36 -3.38 -13.85
C LYS A 126 12.55 -4.00 -12.71
N CYS A 127 11.56 -3.28 -12.15
CA CYS A 127 10.69 -3.88 -11.13
C CYS A 127 9.96 -5.11 -11.68
N ILE A 128 9.40 -5.01 -12.90
CA ILE A 128 8.71 -6.13 -13.58
C ILE A 128 9.69 -7.25 -13.89
N ASP A 129 10.87 -6.93 -14.42
CA ASP A 129 11.89 -7.92 -14.78
C ASP A 129 12.44 -8.68 -13.56
N SER A 130 12.48 -8.01 -12.40
CA SER A 130 12.95 -8.59 -11.15
C SER A 130 11.90 -9.40 -10.40
N ALA A 131 10.63 -9.33 -10.83
CA ALA A 131 9.54 -10.05 -10.19
C ALA A 131 9.69 -11.58 -10.40
N ARG A 132 9.40 -12.34 -9.34
CA ARG A 132 9.40 -13.80 -9.33
C ARG A 132 7.97 -14.30 -9.35
N TYR A 133 7.68 -15.31 -10.18
CA TYR A 133 6.34 -15.84 -10.37
C TYR A 133 6.31 -17.35 -10.10
N TYR A 134 5.33 -17.81 -9.35
CA TYR A 134 5.16 -19.22 -8.97
C TYR A 134 3.72 -19.69 -9.24
N ASN A 135 3.56 -20.94 -9.67
CA ASN A 135 2.28 -21.58 -10.01
C ASN A 135 1.48 -20.91 -11.15
N PHE A 136 2.11 -20.14 -12.05
CA PHE A 136 1.48 -19.63 -13.27
C PHE A 136 1.63 -20.63 -14.42
N ARG A 137 0.53 -20.97 -15.11
CA ARG A 137 0.55 -21.93 -16.23
C ARG A 137 1.27 -21.32 -17.45
N HIS A 138 1.95 -22.16 -18.23
CA HIS A 138 2.41 -21.75 -19.57
C HIS A 138 1.25 -21.90 -20.56
N PRO A 139 1.07 -20.99 -21.54
CA PRO A 139 0.11 -21.17 -22.62
C PRO A 139 0.37 -22.41 -23.51
N THR A 140 1.55 -23.05 -23.40
CA THR A 140 1.98 -24.11 -24.34
C THR A 140 2.51 -25.39 -23.68
N SER A 141 2.56 -25.50 -22.35
CA SER A 141 2.93 -26.76 -21.69
C SER A 141 1.66 -27.53 -21.33
N GLY A 142 1.44 -28.67 -22.00
CA GLY A 142 0.41 -29.64 -21.63
C GLY A 142 0.48 -29.98 -20.14
N ILE A 143 -0.67 -30.36 -19.58
CA ILE A 143 -0.82 -30.69 -18.16
C ILE A 143 0.07 -31.89 -17.83
N GLU A 144 1.28 -31.66 -17.34
CA GLU A 144 2.06 -32.69 -16.67
C GLU A 144 1.49 -32.88 -15.27
N ALA A 145 0.65 -33.89 -15.12
CA ALA A 145 0.10 -34.28 -13.83
C ALA A 145 1.23 -34.81 -12.94
N GLY A 146 1.63 -34.03 -11.93
CA GLY A 146 2.48 -34.52 -10.82
C GLY A 146 3.87 -33.90 -10.64
N GLY A 147 4.19 -32.76 -11.25
CA GLY A 147 5.50 -32.10 -11.09
C GLY A 147 5.62 -31.22 -9.84
N GLU A 148 6.84 -31.15 -9.28
CA GLU A 148 7.28 -30.19 -8.26
C GLU A 148 6.94 -28.72 -8.64
N PRO A 149 6.81 -27.81 -7.65
CA PRO A 149 6.57 -26.40 -7.93
C PRO A 149 7.65 -25.81 -8.85
N GLN A 150 7.24 -25.41 -10.06
CA GLN A 150 8.15 -24.80 -11.02
C GLN A 150 8.40 -23.33 -10.66
N PHE A 151 9.63 -23.01 -10.27
CA PHE A 151 10.11 -21.63 -10.16
C PHE A 151 10.30 -21.03 -11.56
N ARG A 152 9.78 -19.81 -11.78
CA ARG A 152 10.05 -19.05 -13.00
C ARG A 152 10.49 -17.62 -12.66
N GLN A 153 11.71 -17.28 -13.06
CA GLN A 153 12.18 -15.91 -13.06
C GLN A 153 11.79 -15.24 -14.38
N GLY A 154 11.16 -14.06 -14.32
CA GLY A 154 11.01 -13.19 -15.50
C GLY A 154 9.90 -13.55 -16.50
N VAL A 155 8.79 -14.17 -16.07
CA VAL A 155 7.58 -14.27 -16.91
C VAL A 155 6.97 -12.87 -17.07
N ARG A 156 7.39 -12.17 -18.12
CA ARG A 156 6.92 -10.81 -18.46
C ARG A 156 5.50 -10.79 -18.97
N GLU A 157 5.08 -11.87 -19.62
CA GLU A 157 3.76 -11.96 -20.21
C GLU A 157 2.76 -12.26 -19.09
N PRO A 158 1.64 -11.51 -19.04
CA PRO A 158 0.54 -11.86 -18.13
C PRO A 158 0.18 -13.33 -18.33
N ASP A 159 -0.43 -13.95 -17.33
CA ASP A 159 -1.38 -15.01 -17.65
C ASP A 159 -2.37 -14.36 -18.63
N THR A 160 -2.26 -14.68 -19.93
CA THR A 160 -3.04 -14.03 -21.01
C THR A 160 -4.52 -14.39 -20.92
N SER A 161 -4.96 -14.97 -19.81
CA SER A 161 -6.35 -14.96 -19.40
C SER A 161 -6.81 -13.51 -19.41
N ASP A 162 -7.62 -13.22 -20.42
CA ASP A 162 -8.39 -11.99 -20.56
C ASP A 162 -8.87 -11.53 -19.17
N PRO A 163 -8.53 -10.31 -18.71
CA PRO A 163 -8.96 -9.81 -17.40
C PRO A 163 -10.49 -9.76 -17.26
N SER A 164 -11.24 -9.87 -18.36
CA SER A 164 -12.70 -9.98 -18.35
C SER A 164 -13.22 -11.42 -18.23
N ALA A 165 -12.38 -12.45 -18.37
CA ALA A 165 -12.78 -13.83 -18.19
C ALA A 165 -13.09 -14.10 -16.71
N PRO A 166 -14.29 -14.60 -16.37
CA PRO A 166 -14.69 -14.77 -14.98
C PRO A 166 -13.75 -15.74 -14.25
N PRO A 167 -13.17 -15.34 -13.11
CA PRO A 167 -12.23 -16.16 -12.35
C PRO A 167 -13.03 -17.16 -11.50
N LEU A 168 -13.76 -18.06 -12.14
CA LEU A 168 -14.70 -18.93 -11.42
C LEU A 168 -14.03 -20.21 -10.88
N ASN A 169 -12.76 -20.47 -11.22
CA ASN A 169 -11.99 -21.61 -10.68
C ASN A 169 -10.47 -21.37 -10.56
N SER A 170 -9.99 -20.14 -10.74
CA SER A 170 -8.55 -19.85 -10.64
C SER A 170 -8.13 -19.61 -9.20
N SER A 171 -7.05 -20.24 -8.75
CA SER A 171 -6.46 -19.99 -7.43
C SER A 171 -6.15 -18.49 -7.24
N PRO A 172 -6.43 -17.90 -6.06
CA PRO A 172 -6.14 -16.50 -5.78
C PRO A 172 -4.67 -16.16 -6.03
N VAL A 173 -4.41 -14.96 -6.53
CA VAL A 173 -3.06 -14.44 -6.70
C VAL A 173 -2.66 -13.69 -5.43
N VAL A 174 -1.59 -14.18 -4.80
CA VAL A 174 -0.90 -13.52 -3.70
C VAL A 174 0.26 -12.73 -4.28
N ALA A 175 0.41 -11.47 -3.88
CA ALA A 175 1.61 -10.69 -4.12
C ALA A 175 2.34 -10.47 -2.79
N ILE A 176 3.64 -10.72 -2.76
CA ILE A 176 4.53 -10.29 -1.70
C ILE A 176 5.42 -9.19 -2.26
N ILE A 177 5.32 -7.98 -1.73
CA ILE A 177 6.20 -6.87 -2.10
C ILE A 177 7.13 -6.64 -0.94
N GLU A 178 8.43 -6.66 -1.15
CA GLU A 178 9.40 -6.33 -0.11
C GLU A 178 10.38 -5.24 -0.55
N ARG A 179 11.14 -4.75 0.42
CA ARG A 179 12.24 -3.82 0.17
C ARG A 179 13.53 -4.46 0.67
N ARG A 180 14.50 -4.63 -0.22
CA ARG A 180 15.79 -5.26 0.06
C ARG A 180 16.61 -4.34 0.97
N GLY A 181 17.18 -4.93 2.02
CA GLY A 181 18.04 -4.24 2.98
C GLY A 181 17.33 -3.39 4.05
N THR A 182 16.08 -2.99 3.84
CA THR A 182 15.24 -2.39 4.90
C THR A 182 13.82 -2.84 4.68
N ARG A 183 13.07 -3.23 5.71
CA ARG A 183 11.70 -3.75 5.55
C ARG A 183 11.66 -4.98 4.64
N SER A 184 12.63 -5.89 4.75
CA SER A 184 12.54 -7.19 4.08
C SER A 184 11.73 -8.18 4.91
N VAL A 185 11.28 -9.26 4.29
CA VAL A 185 10.76 -10.43 5.01
C VAL A 185 11.91 -11.40 5.23
N ILE A 186 12.28 -11.65 6.49
CA ILE A 186 13.49 -12.43 6.81
C ILE A 186 13.34 -13.89 6.40
N ASN A 187 12.18 -14.48 6.65
CA ASN A 187 11.84 -15.85 6.27
C ASN A 187 11.05 -15.89 4.96
N LEU A 188 11.42 -15.06 3.98
CA LEU A 188 10.69 -14.95 2.72
C LEU A 188 10.64 -16.28 1.94
N ASP A 189 11.74 -17.03 1.91
CA ASP A 189 11.78 -18.29 1.15
C ASP A 189 10.86 -19.36 1.76
N GLU A 190 10.84 -19.50 3.08
CA GLU A 190 9.88 -20.33 3.81
C GLU A 190 8.43 -19.92 3.49
N LEU A 191 8.14 -18.62 3.52
CA LEU A 191 6.83 -18.09 3.19
C LEU A 191 6.44 -18.40 1.73
N ILE A 192 7.38 -18.24 0.78
CA ILE A 192 7.17 -18.58 -0.62
C ILE A 192 6.80 -20.06 -0.77
N GLU A 193 7.60 -20.96 -0.17
CA GLU A 193 7.38 -22.41 -0.24
C GLU A 193 5.99 -22.78 0.27
N GLN A 194 5.59 -22.24 1.43
CA GLN A 194 4.30 -22.54 2.04
C GLN A 194 3.12 -21.99 1.23
N VAL A 195 3.20 -20.75 0.72
CA VAL A 195 2.16 -20.18 -0.15
C VAL A 195 1.99 -21.00 -1.42
N VAL A 196 3.10 -21.40 -2.05
CA VAL A 196 3.11 -22.22 -3.27
C VAL A 196 2.58 -23.62 -3.01
N ALA A 197 3.00 -24.27 -1.91
CA ALA A 197 2.57 -25.61 -1.52
C ALA A 197 1.05 -25.69 -1.24
N LYS A 198 0.45 -24.60 -0.76
CA LYS A 198 -1.02 -24.50 -0.59
C LYS A 198 -1.77 -24.20 -1.90
N GLY A 199 -1.07 -24.16 -3.03
CA GLY A 199 -1.63 -24.02 -4.37
C GLY A 199 -2.01 -22.60 -4.76
N PHE A 200 -1.53 -21.57 -4.06
CA PHE A 200 -1.72 -20.17 -4.46
C PHE A 200 -0.83 -19.84 -5.66
N ARG A 201 -1.28 -18.89 -6.49
CA ARG A 201 -0.40 -18.23 -7.47
C ARG A 201 0.34 -17.12 -6.74
N LEU A 202 1.66 -17.04 -6.88
CA LEU A 202 2.46 -16.11 -6.09
C LEU A 202 3.32 -15.21 -6.98
N LYS A 203 3.25 -13.90 -6.73
CA LYS A 203 4.16 -12.88 -7.25
C LYS A 203 5.03 -12.37 -6.12
N VAL A 204 6.35 -12.37 -6.28
CA VAL A 204 7.28 -11.73 -5.32
C VAL A 204 7.99 -10.59 -6.02
N MET A 205 7.87 -9.39 -5.47
CA MET A 205 8.22 -8.14 -6.14
C MET A 205 9.06 -7.25 -5.22
N THR A 206 9.84 -6.35 -5.83
CA THR A 206 10.55 -5.27 -5.13
C THR A 206 10.45 -3.99 -5.95
N TYR A 207 10.35 -2.85 -5.26
CA TYR A 207 10.36 -1.52 -5.88
C TYR A 207 11.73 -0.82 -5.78
N ASP A 208 12.76 -1.50 -5.25
CA ASP A 208 14.09 -0.90 -5.03
C ASP A 208 14.79 -0.46 -6.31
N GLN A 209 14.44 -1.09 -7.44
CA GLN A 209 15.01 -0.76 -8.74
C GLN A 209 14.24 0.33 -9.49
N GLY A 210 13.26 0.95 -8.81
CA GLY A 210 12.30 1.87 -9.41
C GLY A 210 11.13 1.12 -10.03
N CYS A 211 9.92 1.64 -9.81
CA CYS A 211 8.72 1.17 -10.45
C CYS A 211 7.79 2.36 -10.71
N GLY A 212 7.50 2.63 -11.97
CA GLY A 212 6.54 3.68 -12.34
C GLY A 212 5.10 3.24 -12.05
N ILE A 213 4.19 4.20 -12.09
CA ILE A 213 2.76 3.97 -11.87
C ILE A 213 2.20 2.92 -12.84
N PRO A 214 2.49 2.96 -14.16
CA PRO A 214 1.99 1.96 -15.10
C PRO A 214 2.47 0.54 -14.75
N GLN A 215 3.71 0.40 -14.30
CA GLN A 215 4.29 -0.89 -13.95
C GLN A 215 3.70 -1.45 -12.66
N VAL A 216 3.52 -0.63 -11.63
CA VAL A 216 2.82 -1.03 -10.41
C VAL A 216 1.39 -1.44 -10.75
N ALA A 217 0.69 -0.65 -11.54
CA ALA A 217 -0.68 -0.95 -11.96
C ALA A 217 -0.76 -2.29 -12.72
N TYR A 218 0.18 -2.54 -13.63
CA TYR A 218 0.31 -3.78 -14.37
C TYR A 218 0.56 -4.99 -13.49
N MET A 219 1.43 -4.88 -12.50
CA MET A 219 1.77 -6.00 -11.63
C MET A 219 0.63 -6.38 -10.67
N MET A 220 -0.20 -5.40 -10.30
CA MET A 220 -1.25 -5.52 -9.28
C MET A 220 -2.65 -5.87 -9.84
N ARG A 221 -2.89 -5.75 -11.15
CA ARG A 221 -4.22 -5.86 -11.78
C ARG A 221 -5.01 -7.16 -11.51
N ASP A 222 -4.32 -8.24 -11.17
CA ASP A 222 -4.84 -9.59 -10.95
C ASP A 222 -4.57 -10.07 -9.51
N VAL A 223 -3.97 -9.23 -8.67
CA VAL A 223 -3.59 -9.56 -7.29
C VAL A 223 -4.81 -9.49 -6.40
N ASN A 224 -5.18 -10.61 -5.79
CA ASN A 224 -6.32 -10.67 -4.86
C ASN A 224 -5.88 -10.43 -3.42
N ILE A 225 -4.66 -10.83 -3.09
CA ILE A 225 -4.10 -10.69 -1.75
C ILE A 225 -2.73 -10.03 -1.85
N LEU A 226 -2.58 -8.84 -1.27
CA LEU A 226 -1.30 -8.15 -1.16
C LEU A 226 -0.73 -8.35 0.24
N VAL A 227 0.46 -8.90 0.34
CA VAL A 227 1.26 -9.01 1.56
C VAL A 227 2.47 -8.12 1.40
N SER A 228 2.71 -7.24 2.37
CA SER A 228 3.91 -6.40 2.34
C SER A 228 4.40 -6.12 3.75
N PRO A 229 5.71 -6.21 4.03
CA PRO A 229 6.32 -5.46 5.10
C PRO A 229 6.16 -3.98 4.76
N HIS A 230 5.03 -3.43 5.18
CA HIS A 230 4.87 -2.04 5.58
C HIS A 230 5.55 -0.95 4.71
N GLY A 231 4.77 -0.02 4.17
CA GLY A 231 5.29 1.16 3.48
C GLY A 231 4.49 1.50 2.23
N ASN A 232 5.12 2.31 1.37
CA ASN A 232 4.59 2.72 0.08
C ASN A 232 4.15 1.55 -0.82
N ALA A 233 4.67 0.34 -0.58
CA ALA A 233 4.25 -0.87 -1.27
C ALA A 233 2.75 -1.20 -1.06
N LEU A 234 2.20 -0.91 0.13
CA LEU A 234 0.77 -1.06 0.41
C LEU A 234 -0.09 -0.13 -0.44
N GLY A 235 0.45 1.03 -0.85
CA GLY A 235 -0.20 1.93 -1.82
C GLY A 235 -0.42 1.28 -3.20
N GLY A 236 0.30 0.20 -3.51
CA GLY A 236 0.04 -0.63 -4.69
C GLY A 236 -1.36 -1.25 -4.69
N SER A 237 -2.03 -1.36 -3.52
CA SER A 237 -3.37 -1.91 -3.42
C SER A 237 -4.40 -1.12 -4.22
N LEU A 238 -4.17 0.16 -4.48
CA LEU A 238 -5.01 1.00 -5.36
C LEU A 238 -5.30 0.33 -6.71
N TRP A 239 -4.36 -0.49 -7.20
CA TRP A 239 -4.42 -1.11 -8.51
C TRP A 239 -4.97 -2.54 -8.51
N MET A 240 -5.34 -3.07 -7.34
CA MET A 240 -5.98 -4.39 -7.22
C MET A 240 -7.40 -4.35 -7.82
N PRO A 241 -7.89 -5.47 -8.38
CA PRO A 241 -9.25 -5.58 -8.89
C PRO A 241 -10.27 -5.48 -7.75
N ASP A 242 -11.50 -5.01 -8.03
CA ASP A 242 -12.56 -4.91 -7.00
C ASP A 242 -13.12 -6.28 -6.57
N LYS A 243 -12.90 -7.33 -7.37
CA LYS A 243 -13.47 -8.67 -7.19
C LYS A 243 -12.46 -9.78 -7.52
N PRO A 244 -12.44 -10.90 -6.75
CA PRO A 244 -13.05 -11.04 -5.41
C PRO A 244 -12.53 -9.97 -4.44
N LEU A 245 -13.19 -9.82 -3.29
CA LEU A 245 -12.90 -8.71 -2.37
C LEU A 245 -11.42 -8.71 -1.94
N PRO A 246 -10.62 -7.69 -2.30
CA PRO A 246 -9.19 -7.70 -2.03
C PRO A 246 -8.84 -7.77 -0.56
N LEU A 247 -7.75 -8.46 -0.25
CA LEU A 247 -7.13 -8.40 1.07
C LEU A 247 -5.74 -7.76 0.98
N VAL A 248 -5.49 -6.78 1.85
CA VAL A 248 -4.18 -6.20 2.10
C VAL A 248 -3.70 -6.63 3.48
N VAL A 249 -2.51 -7.23 3.55
CA VAL A 249 -1.87 -7.67 4.78
C VAL A 249 -0.60 -6.84 4.99
N SER A 250 -0.62 -5.98 6.02
CA SER A 250 0.59 -5.29 6.47
C SER A 250 1.34 -6.16 7.46
N ILE A 251 2.60 -6.49 7.15
CA ILE A 251 3.51 -7.14 8.07
C ILE A 251 4.20 -6.05 8.90
N ASP A 252 3.69 -5.88 10.12
CA ASP A 252 4.14 -4.84 11.05
C ASP A 252 5.15 -5.39 12.06
N THR A 253 5.96 -4.49 12.63
CA THR A 253 6.77 -4.85 13.80
C THR A 253 5.93 -4.71 15.07
N THR A 254 6.42 -5.24 16.19
CA THR A 254 5.75 -5.03 17.49
C THR A 254 5.75 -3.57 17.94
N LYS A 255 6.65 -2.73 17.41
CA LYS A 255 6.86 -1.34 17.83
C LYS A 255 6.46 -0.29 16.78
N TYR A 256 6.05 -0.72 15.59
CA TYR A 256 5.68 0.19 14.51
C TYR A 256 4.58 -0.41 13.64
N HIS A 257 3.56 0.40 13.36
CA HIS A 257 2.44 0.04 12.51
C HIS A 257 2.06 1.17 11.55
N GLU A 258 1.58 0.81 10.36
CA GLU A 258 1.14 1.74 9.31
C GLU A 258 -0.39 1.78 9.19
N SER A 259 -1.06 2.17 10.28
CA SER A 259 -2.53 2.28 10.30
C SER A 259 -3.07 3.23 9.24
N TRP A 260 -2.26 4.15 8.73
CA TRP A 260 -2.71 5.12 7.75
C TRP A 260 -3.12 4.52 6.40
N PHE A 261 -2.56 3.37 6.01
CA PHE A 261 -3.00 2.68 4.79
C PHE A 261 -4.38 2.06 4.95
N MET A 262 -4.82 1.76 6.18
CA MET A 262 -6.19 1.27 6.45
C MET A 262 -7.21 2.27 5.93
N SER A 263 -6.92 3.55 6.05
CA SER A 263 -7.86 4.54 5.57
C SER A 263 -8.02 4.50 4.06
N THR A 264 -6.95 4.29 3.31
CA THR A 264 -7.04 4.23 1.85
C THR A 264 -7.67 2.91 1.40
N THR A 265 -7.29 1.78 2.01
CA THR A 265 -7.84 0.45 1.68
C THR A 265 -9.32 0.36 1.99
N THR A 266 -9.76 0.87 3.15
CA THR A 266 -11.19 0.84 3.54
C THR A 266 -12.04 1.75 2.67
N VAL A 267 -11.51 2.87 2.17
CA VAL A 267 -12.23 3.70 1.17
C VAL A 267 -12.35 2.96 -0.17
N LEU A 268 -11.35 2.17 -0.54
CA LEU A 268 -11.30 1.39 -1.78
C LEU A 268 -12.11 0.08 -1.73
N ALA A 269 -12.86 -0.17 -0.67
CA ALA A 269 -13.59 -1.42 -0.43
C ALA A 269 -12.65 -2.64 -0.37
N GLN A 270 -11.49 -2.47 0.26
CA GLN A 270 -10.49 -3.52 0.43
C GLN A 270 -10.39 -3.87 1.91
N ARG A 271 -10.22 -5.17 2.17
CA ARG A 271 -9.94 -5.65 3.52
C ARG A 271 -8.52 -5.29 3.89
N MET A 272 -8.27 -4.90 5.14
CA MET A 272 -6.90 -4.72 5.63
C MET A 272 -6.68 -5.40 6.97
N ILE A 273 -5.64 -6.21 7.04
CA ILE A 273 -5.23 -6.93 8.24
C ILE A 273 -3.80 -6.55 8.55
N VAL A 274 -3.54 -6.35 9.84
CA VAL A 274 -2.19 -6.14 10.34
C VAL A 274 -1.71 -7.44 10.97
N HIS A 275 -0.72 -8.04 10.32
CA HIS A 275 -0.04 -9.24 10.79
C HIS A 275 1.16 -8.83 11.60
N ARG A 276 1.12 -9.07 12.91
CA ARG A 276 2.22 -8.78 13.83
C ARG A 276 2.85 -10.08 14.28
N CYS A 277 4.17 -10.04 14.35
CA CYS A 277 5.00 -11.16 14.74
C CYS A 277 6.04 -10.62 15.73
N GLY A 278 6.06 -11.15 16.95
CA GLY A 278 7.03 -10.80 17.98
C GLY A 278 6.58 -11.15 19.40
N PRO A 279 7.41 -10.87 20.42
CA PRO A 279 7.15 -11.29 21.79
C PRO A 279 5.81 -10.75 22.32
N LYS A 280 5.15 -11.57 23.15
CA LYS A 280 3.87 -11.32 23.80
C LYS A 280 3.89 -10.00 24.60
N HIS A 281 3.62 -8.89 23.94
CA HIS A 281 3.33 -7.62 24.63
C HIS A 281 1.88 -7.17 24.44
N SER A 282 1.06 -7.97 23.76
CA SER A 282 -0.39 -7.78 23.76
C SER A 282 -1.03 -8.86 24.63
N ASN A 283 -1.68 -8.46 25.72
CA ASN A 283 -2.52 -9.32 26.57
C ASN A 283 -3.74 -9.92 25.81
N SER A 284 -3.80 -9.78 24.48
CA SER A 284 -4.95 -10.06 23.65
C SER A 284 -4.74 -11.15 22.60
N LEU A 285 -3.59 -11.84 22.58
CA LEU A 285 -3.37 -12.95 21.63
C LEU A 285 -2.84 -14.19 22.35
N PRO A 286 -3.44 -15.37 22.13
CA PRO A 286 -2.93 -16.63 22.64
C PRO A 286 -1.48 -16.87 22.21
N ALA A 287 -0.79 -17.59 23.07
CA ALA A 287 0.64 -17.73 23.17
C ALA A 287 1.41 -18.42 22.03
N GLU A 288 0.77 -18.72 20.91
CA GLU A 288 1.15 -19.92 20.16
C GLU A 288 2.27 -19.71 19.13
N SER A 289 2.56 -18.47 18.72
CA SER A 289 3.71 -18.21 17.84
C SER A 289 4.80 -17.38 18.52
N THR A 290 5.89 -18.05 18.89
CA THR A 290 7.16 -17.41 19.26
C THR A 290 7.91 -17.01 18.01
N CYS A 291 7.46 -15.94 17.36
CA CYS A 291 8.26 -15.27 16.35
C CYS A 291 9.61 -14.83 16.93
N PRO A 292 10.73 -15.04 16.21
CA PRO A 292 12.00 -14.51 16.66
C PRO A 292 11.95 -12.99 16.70
N TYR A 293 12.57 -12.45 17.75
CA TYR A 293 12.80 -11.02 17.83
C TYR A 293 13.88 -10.60 16.82
N VAL A 294 13.59 -9.60 15.99
CA VAL A 294 14.54 -9.10 15.00
C VAL A 294 15.30 -7.92 15.57
N LEU A 295 16.63 -8.03 15.59
CA LEU A 295 17.56 -6.98 16.03
C LEU A 295 18.54 -6.67 14.89
N ASP A 296 18.70 -5.40 14.54
CA ASP A 296 19.63 -4.94 13.49
C ASP A 296 20.45 -3.75 13.98
N LEU A 297 21.56 -4.04 14.66
CA LEU A 297 22.41 -3.02 15.27
C LEU A 297 23.11 -2.15 14.22
N ASP A 298 23.35 -2.67 13.02
CA ASP A 298 23.97 -1.89 11.94
C ASP A 298 23.00 -0.85 11.37
N LEU A 299 21.72 -1.22 11.20
CA LEU A 299 20.67 -0.27 10.87
C LEU A 299 20.49 0.79 11.96
N ALA A 300 20.55 0.37 13.23
CA ALA A 300 20.44 1.29 14.36
C ALA A 300 21.60 2.32 14.35
N ARG A 301 22.85 1.86 14.21
CA ARG A 301 24.02 2.75 14.07
C ARG A 301 23.92 3.70 12.89
N LYS A 302 23.40 3.22 11.75
CA LYS A 302 23.16 4.05 10.56
C LYS A 302 22.22 5.20 10.87
N TYR A 303 21.11 4.97 11.59
CA TYR A 303 20.16 6.02 11.93
C TYR A 303 20.68 6.98 13.01
N LEU A 304 21.43 6.50 14.00
CA LEU A 304 22.12 7.38 14.96
C LEU A 304 23.03 8.37 14.24
N LYS A 305 23.85 7.88 13.28
CA LYS A 305 24.71 8.72 12.46
C LYS A 305 23.94 9.74 11.62
N GLN A 306 22.79 9.37 11.05
CA GLN A 306 21.96 10.28 10.26
C GLN A 306 21.36 11.43 11.07
N LEU A 307 21.12 11.19 12.36
CA LEU A 307 20.59 12.19 13.29
C LEU A 307 21.69 13.00 13.98
N ASP A 308 22.95 12.83 13.55
CA ASP A 308 24.14 13.42 14.18
C ASP A 308 24.17 13.17 15.70
N TRP A 309 23.75 11.96 16.09
CA TRP A 309 23.63 11.58 17.49
C TRP A 309 24.71 10.56 17.87
N THR A 310 25.61 10.98 18.76
CA THR A 310 26.63 10.11 19.36
C THR A 310 26.15 9.58 20.70
N LEU A 311 26.06 8.25 20.81
CA LEU A 311 26.00 7.57 22.11
C LEU A 311 27.38 7.63 22.77
N ASP A 312 27.44 7.63 24.11
CA ASP A 312 28.69 7.54 24.86
C ASP A 312 29.42 6.24 24.51
N GLN A 313 30.68 6.34 24.07
CA GLN A 313 31.46 5.22 23.52
C GLN A 313 31.59 4.03 24.49
N ASN A 314 31.50 4.27 25.80
CA ASN A 314 31.64 3.22 26.81
C ASN A 314 30.34 2.49 27.15
N THR A 315 29.16 3.04 26.80
CA THR A 315 27.83 2.45 27.08
C THR A 315 26.97 2.27 25.82
N ALA A 316 27.49 2.64 24.66
CA ALA A 316 26.73 2.72 23.42
C ALA A 316 26.08 1.39 22.98
N GLU A 317 26.75 0.25 23.17
CA GLU A 317 26.24 -1.01 22.62
C GLU A 317 25.10 -1.59 23.46
N GLU A 318 25.24 -1.60 24.79
CA GLU A 318 24.20 -2.07 25.71
C GLU A 318 22.96 -1.17 25.64
N ASP A 319 23.16 0.15 25.63
CA ASP A 319 22.07 1.10 25.45
C ASP A 319 21.41 0.94 24.09
N LEU A 320 22.18 0.71 23.02
CA LEU A 320 21.62 0.50 21.68
C LEU A 320 20.78 -0.78 21.65
N GLN A 321 21.28 -1.88 22.20
CA GLN A 321 20.55 -3.14 22.30
C GLN A 321 19.26 -3.00 23.11
N ALA A 322 19.30 -2.28 24.23
CA ALA A 322 18.13 -1.98 25.05
C ALA A 322 17.13 -1.06 24.32
N LEU A 323 17.61 -0.02 23.62
CA LEU A 323 16.78 0.88 22.81
C LEU A 323 16.05 0.14 21.70
N THR A 324 16.79 -0.73 21.02
CA THR A 324 16.29 -1.54 19.92
C THR A 324 15.90 -2.94 20.40
N GLY A 325 15.50 -3.08 21.66
CA GLY A 325 15.05 -4.34 22.25
C GLY A 325 13.53 -4.51 22.17
N PRO A 326 13.01 -5.67 22.62
CA PRO A 326 11.57 -5.94 22.64
C PRO A 326 10.83 -5.11 23.70
N GLU A 327 11.52 -4.70 24.74
CA GLU A 327 10.96 -3.91 25.85
C GLU A 327 10.95 -2.42 25.53
N TYR A 328 10.09 -1.65 26.20
CA TYR A 328 10.09 -0.20 26.05
C TYR A 328 11.12 0.41 27.03
N PRO A 329 12.17 1.09 26.54
CA PRO A 329 13.34 1.43 27.35
C PRO A 329 13.13 2.75 28.12
N ILE A 330 12.20 2.78 29.09
CA ILE A 330 11.81 3.99 29.84
C ILE A 330 13.04 4.74 30.39
N GLU A 331 13.97 4.02 31.01
CA GLU A 331 15.18 4.60 31.61
C GLU A 331 16.06 5.33 30.58
N LEU A 332 16.08 4.85 29.33
CA LEU A 332 16.86 5.48 28.26
C LEU A 332 16.15 6.72 27.69
N PHE A 333 14.81 6.75 27.73
CA PHE A 333 14.04 7.97 27.44
C PHE A 333 14.37 9.09 28.43
N ASP A 334 14.50 8.77 29.71
CA ASP A 334 14.89 9.72 30.74
C ASP A 334 16.37 10.16 30.58
N LYS A 335 17.26 9.21 30.24
CA LYS A 335 18.69 9.46 30.04
C LYS A 335 18.98 10.36 28.83
N TYR A 336 18.32 10.12 27.69
CA TYR A 336 18.67 10.75 26.41
C TYR A 336 17.66 11.80 25.91
N GLY A 337 16.48 11.85 26.53
CA GLY A 337 15.39 12.76 26.16
C GLY A 337 14.51 12.17 25.04
N GLY A 338 13.20 12.15 25.29
CA GLY A 338 12.22 11.58 24.36
C GLY A 338 12.15 12.27 23.00
N GLU A 339 12.39 13.58 22.92
CA GLU A 339 12.35 14.34 21.66
C GLU A 339 13.43 13.88 20.66
N LYS A 340 14.59 13.42 21.14
CA LYS A 340 15.68 12.89 20.30
C LYS A 340 15.50 11.42 19.99
N LEU A 341 15.05 10.65 20.98
CA LEU A 341 14.84 9.22 20.87
C LEU A 341 13.68 8.84 19.96
N HIS A 342 12.60 9.61 19.99
CA HIS A 342 11.41 9.28 19.23
C HIS A 342 11.65 9.26 17.71
N PRO A 343 12.28 10.28 17.07
CA PRO A 343 12.65 10.22 15.66
C PRO A 343 13.57 9.06 15.29
N PHE A 344 14.55 8.74 16.16
CA PHE A 344 15.45 7.61 16.00
C PHE A 344 14.68 6.29 15.99
N LEU A 345 13.93 6.00 17.05
CA LEU A 345 13.17 4.76 17.20
C LEU A 345 12.11 4.62 16.12
N ALA A 346 11.39 5.71 15.80
CA ALA A 346 10.42 5.72 14.72
C ALA A 346 11.07 5.35 13.37
N SER A 347 12.25 5.89 13.08
CA SER A 347 13.00 5.58 11.84
C SER A 347 13.55 4.15 11.84
N TYR A 348 14.10 3.70 12.96
CA TYR A 348 14.64 2.35 13.12
C TYR A 348 13.52 1.30 12.96
N TRP A 349 12.47 1.34 13.78
CA TRP A 349 11.38 0.35 13.72
C TRP A 349 10.62 0.36 12.40
N LYS A 350 10.48 1.53 11.78
CA LYS A 350 9.92 1.66 10.43
C LYS A 350 10.73 0.87 9.41
N ASN A 351 12.05 0.89 9.50
CA ASN A 351 12.95 0.32 8.48
C ASN A 351 13.50 -1.08 8.81
N LEU A 352 13.30 -1.56 10.03
CA LEU A 352 13.72 -2.89 10.49
C LEU A 352 13.09 -4.03 9.69
N SER A 353 13.84 -5.06 9.29
CA SER A 353 13.26 -6.24 8.64
C SER A 353 12.25 -6.95 9.54
N ARG A 354 11.28 -7.67 8.94
CA ARG A 354 10.22 -8.34 9.68
C ARG A 354 10.28 -9.85 9.48
N TYR A 355 9.96 -10.59 10.53
CA TYR A 355 9.64 -12.00 10.45
C TYR A 355 8.12 -12.15 10.21
N VAL A 356 7.71 -13.14 9.43
CA VAL A 356 6.31 -13.48 9.23
C VAL A 356 6.04 -14.80 9.93
N ASP A 357 5.06 -14.81 10.82
CA ASP A 357 4.45 -16.06 11.30
C ASP A 357 3.74 -16.73 10.13
N THR A 358 4.45 -17.64 9.46
CA THR A 358 4.01 -18.27 8.22
C THR A 358 2.76 -19.11 8.46
N ASP A 359 2.69 -19.90 9.52
CA ASP A 359 1.54 -20.76 9.82
C ASP A 359 0.27 -19.94 10.00
N ARG A 360 0.33 -18.88 10.82
CA ARG A 360 -0.81 -17.98 11.02
C ARG A 360 -1.22 -17.28 9.73
N LEU A 361 -0.26 -16.79 8.95
CA LEU A 361 -0.57 -16.17 7.66
C LEU A 361 -1.21 -17.18 6.70
N MET A 362 -0.73 -18.42 6.65
CA MET A 362 -1.30 -19.47 5.80
C MET A 362 -2.74 -19.81 6.18
N LYS A 363 -3.05 -19.92 7.48
CA LYS A 363 -4.45 -20.10 7.95
C LYS A 363 -5.34 -18.97 7.44
N LEU A 364 -4.87 -17.72 7.53
CA LEU A 364 -5.56 -16.54 7.01
C LEU A 364 -5.77 -16.63 5.48
N LEU A 365 -4.73 -16.94 4.71
CA LEU A 365 -4.85 -17.05 3.25
C LEU A 365 -5.84 -18.13 2.82
N GLU A 366 -5.82 -19.30 3.48
CA GLU A 366 -6.77 -20.38 3.23
C GLU A 366 -8.20 -20.01 3.59
N GLN A 367 -8.39 -19.27 4.68
CA GLN A 367 -9.68 -18.72 5.06
C GLN A 367 -10.19 -17.74 3.99
N VAL A 368 -9.37 -16.79 3.54
CA VAL A 368 -9.74 -15.83 2.49
C VAL A 368 -10.10 -16.54 1.19
N ARG A 369 -9.37 -17.60 0.84
CA ARG A 369 -9.71 -18.43 -0.33
C ARG A 369 -11.13 -19.01 -0.22
N LYS A 370 -11.52 -19.50 0.96
CA LYS A 370 -12.89 -20.01 1.22
C LYS A 370 -13.91 -18.87 1.17
N GLU A 371 -13.63 -17.77 1.86
CA GLU A 371 -14.51 -16.59 1.91
C GLU A 371 -14.74 -15.98 0.53
N ASN A 372 -13.72 -15.90 -0.33
CA ASN A 372 -13.86 -15.37 -1.69
C ASN A 372 -14.88 -16.15 -2.54
N THR A 373 -15.08 -17.45 -2.26
CA THR A 373 -16.13 -18.25 -2.91
C THR A 373 -17.52 -18.00 -2.30
N GLN A 374 -17.59 -17.68 -1.01
CA GLN A 374 -18.83 -17.40 -0.27
C GLN A 374 -19.32 -15.96 -0.47
N ASP A 375 -18.39 -15.03 -0.70
CA ASP A 375 -18.64 -13.60 -0.81
C ASP A 375 -18.94 -13.15 -2.25
N VAL A 376 -19.14 -14.09 -3.17
CA VAL A 376 -19.58 -13.81 -4.53
C VAL A 376 -20.92 -13.05 -4.48
N GLY A 377 -20.95 -11.87 -5.09
CA GLY A 377 -22.13 -11.00 -5.10
C GLY A 377 -22.34 -10.16 -3.83
N ARG A 378 -21.56 -10.39 -2.76
CA ARG A 378 -21.67 -9.59 -1.54
C ARG A 378 -21.03 -8.21 -1.69
N SER A 379 -21.60 -7.22 -1.03
CA SER A 379 -21.03 -5.88 -0.92
C SER A 379 -19.95 -5.84 0.17
N TYR A 380 -19.04 -4.87 0.09
CA TYR A 380 -18.04 -4.65 1.14
C TYR A 380 -18.68 -4.35 2.50
N LEU A 381 -19.78 -3.58 2.51
CA LEU A 381 -20.56 -3.28 3.71
C LEU A 381 -21.08 -4.56 4.38
N GLN A 382 -21.64 -5.50 3.62
CA GLN A 382 -22.10 -6.78 4.14
C GLN A 382 -20.98 -7.61 4.77
N VAL A 383 -19.77 -7.57 4.20
CA VAL A 383 -18.60 -8.25 4.78
C VAL A 383 -18.12 -7.54 6.05
N CYS A 384 -18.25 -6.20 6.11
CA CYS A 384 -17.92 -5.42 7.30
C CYS A 384 -18.89 -5.63 8.46
N GLU A 385 -20.19 -5.78 8.19
CA GLU A 385 -21.22 -6.09 9.20
C GLU A 385 -20.93 -7.41 9.93
N GLU A 386 -20.23 -8.33 9.27
CA GLU A 386 -19.77 -9.60 9.87
C GLU A 386 -18.43 -9.47 10.61
N GLY A 387 -17.83 -8.28 10.65
CA GLY A 387 -16.53 -8.05 11.27
C GLY A 387 -15.35 -8.64 10.50
N ARG A 388 -15.50 -8.95 9.21
CA ARG A 388 -14.46 -9.60 8.38
C ARG A 388 -13.64 -8.63 7.52
N CYS A 389 -13.95 -7.34 7.55
CA CYS A 389 -13.33 -6.38 6.65
C CYS A 389 -12.05 -5.73 7.17
N CYS A 390 -11.80 -5.74 8.48
CA CYS A 390 -10.57 -5.18 9.02
C CYS A 390 -10.16 -5.86 10.33
N GLY A 391 -8.86 -5.77 10.65
CA GLY A 391 -8.31 -6.30 11.90
C GLY A 391 -8.71 -5.50 13.16
N PRO A 392 -8.15 -5.85 14.33
CA PRO A 392 -8.56 -5.33 15.64
C PRO A 392 -8.30 -3.82 15.84
N ILE A 393 -7.48 -3.20 15.00
CA ILE A 393 -7.04 -1.80 15.15
C ILE A 393 -7.73 -0.84 14.16
N CYS A 394 -8.87 -1.24 13.61
CA CYS A 394 -9.53 -0.50 12.55
C CYS A 394 -10.75 0.32 12.97
N GLU A 395 -11.17 0.29 14.25
CA GLU A 395 -12.39 0.94 14.74
C GLU A 395 -12.51 2.41 14.27
N ALA A 396 -11.49 3.23 14.50
CA ALA A 396 -11.51 4.64 14.12
C ALA A 396 -11.67 4.83 12.60
N VAL A 397 -10.98 4.00 11.81
CA VAL A 397 -11.01 4.06 10.34
C VAL A 397 -12.35 3.57 9.80
N MET A 398 -12.89 2.51 10.38
CA MET A 398 -14.20 1.95 10.02
C MET A 398 -15.33 2.94 10.33
N SER A 399 -15.29 3.55 11.51
CA SER A 399 -16.20 4.63 11.89
C SER A 399 -16.13 5.76 10.87
N ARG A 400 -14.93 6.25 10.56
CA ARG A 400 -14.77 7.37 9.63
C ARG A 400 -15.17 7.03 8.19
N ASN A 401 -14.72 5.90 7.67
CA ASN A 401 -14.75 5.64 6.22
C ASN A 401 -15.95 4.81 5.79
N VAL A 402 -16.54 4.01 6.67
CA VAL A 402 -17.54 3.00 6.29
C VAL A 402 -18.92 3.31 6.86
N VAL A 403 -19.02 3.62 8.15
CA VAL A 403 -20.33 3.76 8.83
C VAL A 403 -20.69 5.17 9.25
N GLY A 404 -19.71 6.07 9.35
CA GLY A 404 -19.90 7.43 9.82
C GLY A 404 -20.58 8.37 8.81
N PRO A 405 -20.98 9.57 9.26
CA PRO A 405 -21.64 10.57 8.41
C PRO A 405 -20.75 11.08 7.26
N LEU A 406 -19.43 10.99 7.42
CA LEU A 406 -18.43 11.34 6.40
C LEU A 406 -17.84 10.10 5.71
N SER A 407 -18.55 8.97 5.76
CA SER A 407 -18.12 7.73 5.13
C SER A 407 -17.99 7.90 3.62
N ALA A 408 -17.00 7.21 3.05
CA ALA A 408 -16.84 7.13 1.60
C ALA A 408 -17.96 6.31 0.92
N TYR A 409 -18.85 5.69 1.71
CA TYR A 409 -19.98 4.88 1.26
C TYR A 409 -21.35 5.51 1.57
N GLY A 410 -21.37 6.65 2.27
CA GLY A 410 -22.60 7.31 2.74
C GLY A 410 -23.42 7.96 1.61
N GLN A 411 -24.70 8.22 1.91
CA GLN A 411 -25.68 8.76 0.95
C GLN A 411 -25.23 10.11 0.38
N GLN A 412 -24.86 10.09 -0.91
CA GLN A 412 -24.76 11.21 -1.86
C GLN A 412 -24.92 12.61 -1.25
N THR A 413 -23.80 13.24 -0.87
CA THR A 413 -23.73 14.69 -0.99
C THR A 413 -23.52 14.97 -2.48
N ASP A 414 -24.46 15.69 -3.10
CA ASP A 414 -24.41 16.12 -4.49
C ASP A 414 -22.98 16.48 -4.92
N ALA A 415 -22.48 15.86 -6.00
CA ALA A 415 -21.13 16.05 -6.60
C ALA A 415 -20.69 17.53 -6.74
N VAL A 416 -21.66 18.45 -6.73
CA VAL A 416 -21.54 19.89 -6.93
C VAL A 416 -21.35 20.69 -5.64
N ASN A 417 -21.83 20.22 -4.47
CA ASN A 417 -21.81 20.97 -3.20
C ASN A 417 -20.75 20.47 -2.20
N TRP A 418 -19.62 19.96 -2.69
CA TRP A 418 -18.58 19.37 -1.85
C TRP A 418 -17.71 20.45 -1.21
N GLY A 419 -17.80 20.56 0.12
CA GLY A 419 -17.06 21.55 0.93
C GLY A 419 -17.98 22.46 1.74
N GLU A 420 -19.28 22.48 1.45
CA GLU A 420 -20.26 23.11 2.33
C GLU A 420 -20.69 22.12 3.40
N HIS A 421 -20.22 22.35 4.62
CA HIS A 421 -20.69 21.62 5.79
C HIS A 421 -22.20 21.89 5.91
N LYS A 422 -23.05 20.94 5.51
CA LYS A 422 -24.48 21.02 5.83
C LYS A 422 -24.59 20.89 7.35
N SER A 423 -24.90 21.99 8.01
CA SER A 423 -25.25 22.01 9.44
C SER A 423 -26.53 21.20 9.63
N GLY A 424 -26.38 19.91 9.97
CA GLY A 424 -27.50 18.99 10.15
C GLY A 424 -27.22 17.50 9.91
N GLY A 425 -25.95 17.07 9.84
CA GLY A 425 -25.61 15.64 9.79
C GLY A 425 -26.00 14.91 11.08
N PRO A 426 -26.25 13.59 11.02
CA PRO A 426 -26.53 12.79 12.21
C PRO A 426 -25.39 12.91 13.23
N ASP A 427 -25.73 12.86 14.51
CA ASP A 427 -24.79 13.02 15.62
C ASP A 427 -23.62 12.02 15.54
N GLU A 428 -22.46 12.42 16.07
CA GLU A 428 -21.27 11.54 16.15
C GLU A 428 -21.58 10.25 16.95
N GLN A 429 -22.62 10.26 17.79
CA GLN A 429 -23.04 9.15 18.64
C GLN A 429 -23.42 7.90 17.83
N GLY A 430 -24.10 8.06 16.69
CA GLY A 430 -24.56 6.94 15.86
C GLY A 430 -23.44 6.05 15.29
N GLY A 431 -22.27 6.64 14.98
CA GLY A 431 -21.09 5.90 14.51
C GLY A 431 -20.45 5.07 15.62
N TYR A 432 -20.38 5.62 16.84
CA TYR A 432 -19.85 4.91 18.01
C TYR A 432 -20.73 3.73 18.44
N ASP A 433 -22.05 3.86 18.35
CA ASP A 433 -22.98 2.80 18.74
C ASP A 433 -22.96 1.59 17.79
N TRP A 434 -22.72 1.80 16.49
CA TRP A 434 -22.55 0.68 15.55
C TRP A 434 -21.32 -0.16 15.88
N VAL A 435 -20.19 0.48 16.19
CA VAL A 435 -18.96 -0.20 16.59
C VAL A 435 -19.14 -0.93 17.93
N LYS A 436 -19.82 -0.30 18.90
CA LYS A 436 -20.13 -0.92 20.19
C LYS A 436 -21.13 -2.07 20.12
N LYS A 437 -22.03 -2.09 19.12
CA LYS A 437 -22.99 -3.18 18.88
C LYS A 437 -22.37 -4.38 18.16
N HIS A 438 -21.29 -4.16 17.42
CA HIS A 438 -20.51 -5.21 16.77
C HIS A 438 -19.06 -5.24 17.28
N PRO A 439 -18.82 -5.30 18.61
CA PRO A 439 -17.47 -5.31 19.15
C PRO A 439 -16.87 -6.68 18.88
N GLY A 440 -16.27 -6.86 17.70
CA GLY A 440 -15.51 -8.05 17.35
C GLY A 440 -16.24 -9.38 17.57
N GLN A 441 -17.57 -9.45 17.39
CA GLN A 441 -18.26 -10.75 17.47
C GLN A 441 -17.79 -11.74 16.38
N GLY A 442 -17.16 -11.24 15.30
CA GLY A 442 -16.41 -12.03 14.33
C GLY A 442 -14.90 -12.11 14.55
N LEU A 443 -14.33 -11.42 15.55
CA LEU A 443 -12.88 -11.40 15.83
C LEU A 443 -12.42 -12.45 16.85
N LYS A 444 -13.34 -13.10 17.59
CA LYS A 444 -13.01 -14.27 18.42
C LYS A 444 -12.43 -15.45 17.62
N SER A 445 -12.52 -15.44 16.29
CA SER A 445 -11.97 -16.50 15.42
C SER A 445 -10.70 -16.10 14.65
N TRP A 446 -10.16 -14.90 14.85
CA TRP A 446 -8.87 -14.49 14.26
C TRP A 446 -7.67 -14.71 15.20
N ASP A 447 -7.95 -15.33 16.34
CA ASP A 447 -7.00 -15.80 17.36
C ASP A 447 -6.49 -17.23 17.05
N ALA A 448 -6.18 -17.51 15.79
CA ALA A 448 -5.64 -18.81 15.34
C ALA A 448 -4.20 -18.68 14.86
#